data_AF-A0A8T4LCB2-F1
#
_entry.id   AF-A0A8T4LCB2-F1
#
_cell.length_a   1.000
_cell.length_b   1.000
_cell.length_c   1.000
_cell.angle_alpha   90.00
_cell.angle_beta   90.00
_cell.angle_gamma   90.00
#
_symmetry.space_group_name_H-M   'P 1'
#
loop_
_entity.id
_entity.type
_entity.pdbx_description
1 polymer ?
#
loop_
_entity_poly.entity_id
_entity_poly.type
_entity_poly.pdbx_seq_one_letter_code
_entity_poly.pdbx_strand_id
1 'polypeptide(L)' 'MGIRFIKFPTNLYIVCNNAYKCIYFTNVVENSANRHFVRMNVVTKGAVIETEDGLAKVTNRPSRTGIVNAILLKK' A
#
# COMPACT_ATOMS: atom_id res chain seq x y z
N MET A 1 0.83 19.28 11.73
CA MET A 1 1.34 18.51 10.57
C MET A 1 0.52 17.22 10.46
N GLY A 2 -0.66 17.29 9.83
CA GLY A 2 -1.66 16.21 9.87
C GLY A 2 -1.24 14.98 9.06
N ILE A 3 -1.54 13.80 9.59
CA ILE A 3 -1.39 12.53 8.88
C ILE A 3 -2.44 12.52 7.77
N ARG A 4 -2.02 12.63 6.50
CA ARG A 4 -2.96 12.57 5.37
C ARG A 4 -3.25 11.11 5.08
N PHE A 5 -4.40 10.64 5.53
CA PHE A 5 -4.88 9.31 5.22
C PHE A 5 -5.26 9.26 3.74
N ILE A 6 -4.66 8.32 3.02
CA ILE A 6 -5.13 7.98 1.68
C ILE A 6 -6.43 7.19 1.86
N LYS A 7 -7.54 7.70 1.32
CA LYS A 7 -8.84 7.01 1.25
C LYS A 7 -9.11 6.58 -0.19
N PHE A 8 -9.74 5.42 -0.36
CA PHE A 8 -9.97 4.73 -1.65
C PHE A 8 -10.77 5.55 -2.69
N PRO A 9 -10.62 5.26 -4.01
CA PRO A 9 -9.60 4.43 -4.66
C PRO A 9 -8.38 5.29 -5.08
N THR A 10 -7.17 4.80 -4.84
CA THR A 10 -5.94 5.50 -5.24
C THR A 10 -5.04 4.65 -6.13
N ASN A 11 -4.46 5.30 -7.13
CA ASN A 11 -3.49 4.71 -8.04
C ASN A 11 -2.28 4.18 -7.26
N LEU A 12 -1.99 2.89 -7.44
CA LEU A 12 -0.87 2.21 -6.81
C LEU A 12 0.07 1.67 -7.89
N TYR A 13 1.37 1.93 -7.71
CA TYR A 13 2.42 1.47 -8.61
C TYR A 13 3.15 0.29 -7.97
N ILE A 14 3.01 -0.89 -8.57
CA ILE A 14 3.68 -2.12 -8.15
C ILE A 14 4.94 -2.31 -8.99
N VAL A 15 6.06 -2.63 -8.34
CA VAL A 15 7.29 -3.08 -9.01
C VAL A 15 7.23 -4.59 -9.18
N CYS A 16 7.23 -5.06 -10.42
CA CYS A 16 7.13 -6.45 -10.83
C CYS A 16 8.25 -6.78 -11.83
N ASN A 17 9.27 -7.56 -11.44
CA ASN A 17 10.39 -7.98 -12.31
C ASN A 17 11.00 -6.83 -13.16
N ASN A 18 11.34 -5.70 -12.52
CA ASN A 18 11.89 -4.49 -13.16
C ASN A 18 10.91 -3.69 -14.05
N ALA A 19 9.65 -4.13 -14.16
CA ALA A 19 8.55 -3.38 -14.75
C ALA A 19 7.65 -2.76 -13.65
N TYR A 20 6.99 -1.65 -13.98
CA TYR A 20 6.02 -1.00 -13.11
C TYR A 20 4.61 -1.25 -13.65
N LYS A 21 3.69 -1.70 -12.80
CA LYS A 21 2.28 -1.90 -13.16
C LYS A 21 1.40 -1.05 -12.26
N CYS A 22 0.48 -0.30 -12.87
CA CYS A 22 -0.52 0.48 -12.15
C CYS A 22 -1.72 -0.43 -11.88
N ILE A 23 -2.06 -0.66 -10.62
CA ILE A 23 -3.16 -1.54 -10.21
C ILE A 23 -3.93 -0.89 -9.07
N TYR A 24 -5.18 -1.29 -8.90
CA TYR A 24 -5.93 -1.02 -7.70
C TYR A 24 -5.62 -2.05 -6.61
N PHE A 25 -5.74 -1.62 -5.36
CA PHE A 25 -5.69 -2.51 -4.20
C PHE A 25 -7.03 -2.45 -3.49
N THR A 26 -7.44 -3.57 -2.92
CA THR A 26 -8.78 -3.71 -2.33
C THR A 26 -8.73 -3.48 -0.83
N ASN A 27 -7.70 -4.01 -0.17
CA ASN A 27 -7.66 -4.03 1.29
C ASN A 27 -6.24 -3.92 1.87
N VAL A 28 -6.15 -3.53 3.14
CA VAL A 28 -4.92 -3.56 3.93
C VAL A 28 -4.99 -4.79 4.83
N VAL A 29 -4.04 -5.71 4.71
CA VAL A 29 -4.03 -6.97 5.49
C VAL A 29 -3.32 -6.75 6.82
N GLU A 30 -2.13 -6.15 6.76
CA GLU A 30 -1.30 -5.94 7.94
C GLU A 30 -0.68 -4.57 7.94
N ASN A 31 -0.51 -4.02 9.14
CA ASN A 31 0.19 -2.77 9.32
C ASN A 31 1.11 -2.83 10.54
N SER A 32 2.42 -2.68 10.29
CA SER A 32 3.45 -2.65 11.33
C SER A 32 3.34 -1.44 12.27
N ALA A 33 2.70 -0.34 11.84
CA ALA A 33 2.64 0.88 12.64
C ALA A 33 1.58 0.81 13.75
N ASN A 34 0.41 0.22 13.44
CA ASN A 34 -0.64 -0.02 14.42
C ASN A 34 -1.64 -1.04 13.84
N ARG A 35 -2.02 -2.05 14.64
CA ARG A 35 -3.05 -3.03 14.26
C ARG A 35 -4.41 -2.39 13.98
N HIS A 36 -4.73 -1.26 14.61
CA HIS A 36 -6.00 -0.56 14.41
C HIS A 36 -6.09 0.11 13.03
N PHE A 37 -4.95 0.36 12.37
CA PHE A 37 -4.92 0.93 11.02
C PHE A 37 -5.44 -0.03 9.96
N VAL A 38 -5.38 -1.34 10.22
CA VAL A 38 -6.00 -2.36 9.36
C VAL A 38 -7.51 -2.11 9.28
N ARG A 39 -8.19 -1.88 10.42
CA ARG A 39 -9.64 -1.66 10.47
C ARG A 39 -10.11 -0.39 9.76
N MET A 40 -9.26 0.62 9.72
CA MET A 40 -9.53 1.90 9.06
C MET A 40 -9.01 1.95 7.63
N ASN A 41 -8.45 0.84 7.13
CA ASN A 41 -7.77 0.74 5.84
C ASN A 41 -6.73 1.85 5.60
N VAL A 42 -5.96 2.15 6.64
CA VAL A 42 -4.92 3.18 6.59
C VAL A 42 -3.61 2.58 6.10
N VAL A 43 -3.15 3.08 4.95
CA VAL A 43 -1.88 2.68 4.33
C VAL A 43 -0.74 3.52 4.90
N THR A 44 0.27 2.85 5.44
CA THR A 44 1.54 3.46 5.86
C THR A 44 2.72 2.70 5.27
N LYS A 45 3.93 3.26 5.38
CA LYS A 45 5.15 2.56 4.98
C LYS A 45 5.23 1.21 5.71
N GLY A 46 5.48 0.14 4.98
CA GLY A 46 5.60 -1.22 5.51
C GLY A 46 4.27 -1.94 5.73
N ALA A 47 3.13 -1.33 5.39
CA ALA A 47 1.86 -2.03 5.35
C ALA A 47 1.86 -3.11 4.26
N VAL A 48 1.18 -4.21 4.53
CA VAL A 48 0.88 -5.28 3.57
C VAL A 48 -0.53 -5.07 3.06
N ILE A 49 -0.66 -5.02 1.75
CA ILE A 49 -1.91 -4.74 1.04
C ILE A 49 -2.25 -5.91 0.11
N GLU A 50 -3.54 -6.05 -0.16
CA GLU A 50 -4.10 -7.03 -1.07
C GLU A 50 -4.38 -6.38 -2.43
N THR A 51 -3.76 -6.92 -3.47
CA THR A 51 -3.87 -6.47 -4.87
C THR A 51 -4.32 -7.62 -5.75
N GLU A 52 -4.77 -7.32 -6.97
CA GLU A 52 -5.20 -8.32 -7.95
C GLU A 52 -4.11 -9.37 -8.26
N ASP A 53 -2.84 -8.95 -8.25
CA ASP A 53 -1.68 -9.81 -8.51
C ASP A 53 -1.15 -10.51 -7.24
N GLY A 54 -1.77 -10.29 -6.08
CA GLY A 54 -1.42 -10.91 -4.80
C GLY A 54 -1.09 -9.93 -3.67
N LEU A 55 -0.34 -10.40 -2.67
CA LEU A 55 0.06 -9.58 -1.52
C LEU A 55 1.26 -8.70 -1.87
N ALA A 56 1.17 -7.42 -1.57
CA ALA A 56 2.25 -6.47 -1.80
C ALA A 56 2.60 -5.69 -0.53
N LYS A 57 3.87 -5.31 -0.38
CA LYS A 57 4.38 -4.51 0.73
C LYS A 57 4.71 -3.10 0.28
N VAL A 58 4.16 -2.12 0.98
CA VAL A 58 4.35 -0.69 0.68
C VAL A 58 5.75 -0.24 1.11
N THR A 59 6.49 0.39 0.19
CA THR A 59 7.89 0.81 0.42
C THR A 59 8.04 2.28 0.78
N ASN A 60 7.14 3.14 0.30
CA ASN A 60 7.20 4.59 0.50
C ASN A 60 6.27 5.08 1.61
N ARG A 61 6.38 6.36 1.99
CA ARG A 61 5.43 7.01 2.90
C ARG A 61 4.37 7.75 2.07
N PRO A 62 3.19 7.15 1.85
CA PRO A 62 2.16 7.71 0.97
C PRO A 62 1.75 9.15 1.32
N SER A 63 1.67 9.47 2.62
CA SER A 63 1.28 10.81 3.10
C SER A 63 2.21 11.94 2.64
N ARG A 64 3.46 11.67 2.25
CA ARG A 64 4.40 12.69 1.75
C ARG A 64 4.46 12.75 0.23
N THR A 65 4.41 11.61 -0.44
CA THR A 65 4.59 11.51 -1.90
C THR A 65 3.27 11.64 -2.66
N GLY A 66 2.13 11.30 -2.04
CA GLY A 66 0.82 11.29 -2.69
C GLY A 66 0.57 10.09 -3.61
N ILE A 67 1.56 9.19 -3.73
CA ILE A 67 1.52 7.97 -4.55
C ILE A 67 1.86 6.79 -3.65
N VAL A 68 1.23 5.64 -3.88
CA VAL A 68 1.57 4.39 -3.16
C VAL A 68 2.48 3.53 -4.04
N ASN A 69 3.67 3.22 -3.54
CA ASN A 69 4.60 2.30 -4.19
C ASN A 69 4.68 1.01 -3.38
N ALA A 70 4.57 -0.13 -4.06
CA ALA A 70 4.63 -1.44 -3.40
C ALA A 70 5.46 -2.45 -4.20
N ILE A 71 5.93 -3.49 -3.50
CA ILE A 71 6.63 -4.65 -4.06
C ILE A 71 5.80 -5.89 -3.76
N LEU A 72 5.58 -6.75 -4.75
CA LEU A 72 4.90 -8.03 -4.54
C LEU A 72 5.75 -8.93 -3.63
N LEU A 73 5.12 -9.49 -2.61
CA LEU A 73 5.72 -10.51 -1.77
C LEU A 73 5.57 -11.84 -2.50
N LYS A 74 6.67 -12.37 -3.06
CA LYS A 74 6.71 -13.77 -3.51
C LYS A 74 6.59 -14.68 -2.29
N LYS A 75 5.74 -15.70 -2.38
CA LYS A 75 5.84 -16.88 -1.52
C LYS A 75 7.11 -17.65 -1.84
#